data_AF-A0A371Q768-F1
#
_entry.id   AF-A0A371Q768-F1
#
_cell.length_a   1.000
_cell.length_b   1.000
_cell.length_c   1.000
_cell.angle_alpha   90.00
_cell.angle_beta   90.00
_cell.angle_gamma   90.00
#
_symmetry.space_group_name_H-M   'P 1'
#
loop_
_entity.id
_entity.type
_entity.pdbx_description
1 polymer ?
#
loop_
_entity_poly.entity_id
_entity_poly.type
_entity_poly.pdbx_seq_one_letter_code
_entity_poly.pdbx_strand_id
1 'polypeptide(L)'
;MAPAAVLAEARRLCNVVLRSKDIDTLGAFAADYDPAGARTFACLLYTLDKWDSALYWWRFAAGAGDELAAHLLAVHHAAVGSSTDARVWRTIARMMGFALDLHLPVPIRGTSELAQGFARSWDSSLQTFLRQNHLPRELVTH
;
A
#
# COMPACT_ATOMS: atom_id res chain seq x y z
N MET A 1 -15.10 -16.00 5.73
CA MET A 1 -13.69 -16.15 5.30
C MET A 1 -12.82 -15.97 6.53
N ALA A 2 -11.83 -16.82 6.78
CA ALA A 2 -10.98 -16.69 7.96
C ALA A 2 -10.11 -15.41 7.85
N PRO A 3 -9.85 -14.68 8.95
CA PRO A 3 -8.98 -13.50 8.99
C PRO A 3 -7.65 -13.68 8.24
N ALA A 4 -7.02 -14.86 8.39
CA ALA A 4 -5.76 -15.21 7.75
C ALA A 4 -5.85 -15.24 6.21
N ALA A 5 -6.97 -15.71 5.64
CA ALA A 5 -7.14 -15.77 4.19
C ALA A 5 -7.27 -14.38 3.56
N VAL A 6 -7.85 -13.41 4.28
CA VAL A 6 -8.00 -12.03 3.80
C VAL A 6 -6.67 -11.25 3.94
N LEU A 7 -5.88 -11.49 4.99
CA LEU A 7 -4.52 -10.95 5.09
C LEU A 7 -3.60 -11.52 4.00
N ALA A 8 -3.74 -12.81 3.68
CA ALA A 8 -3.04 -13.43 2.57
C ALA A 8 -3.41 -12.77 1.22
N GLU A 9 -4.67 -12.37 1.05
CA GLU A 9 -5.12 -11.65 -0.15
C GLU A 9 -4.50 -10.26 -0.24
N ALA A 10 -4.52 -9.47 0.84
CA ALA A 10 -3.83 -8.16 0.86
C ALA A 10 -2.36 -8.31 0.49
N ARG A 11 -1.67 -9.30 1.08
CA ARG A 11 -0.27 -9.59 0.76
C ARG A 11 -0.08 -10.03 -0.70
N ARG A 12 -0.99 -10.82 -1.25
CA ARG A 12 -0.96 -11.24 -2.67
C ARG A 12 -1.05 -10.02 -3.57
N LEU A 13 -1.98 -9.10 -3.31
CA LEU A 13 -2.14 -7.86 -4.07
C LEU A 13 -0.89 -6.97 -3.97
N CYS A 14 -0.29 -6.82 -2.78
CA CYS A 14 0.98 -6.11 -2.64
C CYS A 14 2.08 -6.72 -3.51
N ASN A 15 2.20 -8.04 -3.52
CA ASN A 15 3.20 -8.71 -4.36
C ASN A 15 2.93 -8.53 -5.86
N VAL A 16 1.66 -8.43 -6.28
CA VAL A 16 1.31 -8.11 -7.67
C VAL A 16 1.84 -6.71 -8.04
N VAL A 17 1.58 -5.71 -7.20
CA VAL A 17 2.08 -4.34 -7.39
C VAL A 17 3.61 -4.33 -7.47
N LEU A 18 4.30 -4.94 -6.50
CA LEU A 18 5.77 -4.95 -6.44
C LEU A 18 6.44 -5.73 -7.58
N ARG A 19 5.72 -6.62 -8.25
CA ARG A 19 6.22 -7.37 -9.42
C ARG A 19 5.88 -6.69 -10.76
N SER A 20 5.11 -5.61 -10.74
CA SER A 20 4.69 -4.90 -11.94
C SER A 20 5.66 -3.76 -12.31
N LYS A 21 5.30 -2.97 -13.33
CA LYS A 21 5.99 -1.72 -13.68
C LYS A 21 5.81 -0.63 -12.62
N ASP A 22 4.80 -0.76 -11.75
CA ASP A 22 4.56 0.22 -10.68
C ASP A 22 5.74 0.30 -9.71
N ILE A 23 6.64 -0.68 -9.68
CA ILE A 23 7.87 -0.56 -8.91
C ILE A 23 8.69 0.68 -9.27
N ASP A 24 8.61 1.14 -10.51
CA ASP A 24 9.35 2.30 -10.99
C ASP A 24 8.76 3.60 -10.39
N THR A 25 7.51 3.58 -9.90
CA THR A 25 6.87 4.72 -9.20
C THR A 25 7.52 4.99 -7.83
N LEU A 26 8.26 4.04 -7.24
CA LEU A 26 9.00 4.28 -6.00
C LEU A 26 10.09 5.34 -6.16
N GLY A 27 10.62 5.53 -7.38
CA GLY A 27 11.57 6.59 -7.67
C GLY A 27 10.90 7.97 -7.75
N ALA A 28 9.73 8.04 -8.38
CA ALA A 28 8.94 9.28 -8.50
C ALA A 28 8.35 9.73 -7.16
N PHE A 29 7.91 8.79 -6.33
CA PHE A 29 7.36 9.06 -5.00
C PHE A 29 8.32 9.86 -4.12
N ALA A 30 9.60 9.51 -4.14
CA ALA A 30 10.63 10.17 -3.36
C ALA A 30 10.85 11.64 -3.77
N ALA A 31 10.41 12.02 -4.97
CA ALA A 31 10.50 13.39 -5.46
C ALA A 31 9.19 14.18 -5.25
N ASP A 32 8.04 13.59 -5.61
CA ASP A 32 6.79 14.33 -5.80
C ASP A 32 5.60 13.82 -4.98
N TYR A 33 5.79 12.82 -4.12
CA TYR A 33 4.71 12.19 -3.34
C TYR A 33 3.51 11.73 -4.18
N ASP A 34 3.75 11.19 -5.37
CA ASP A 34 2.67 10.78 -6.26
C ASP A 34 1.83 9.62 -5.66
N PRO A 35 0.51 9.54 -5.96
CA PRO A 35 -0.38 8.58 -5.32
C PRO A 35 -0.02 7.11 -5.59
N ALA A 36 0.40 6.80 -6.83
CA ALA A 36 0.77 5.44 -7.23
C ALA A 36 2.08 4.99 -6.56
N GLY A 37 3.02 5.92 -6.43
CA GLY A 37 4.24 5.80 -5.66
C GLY A 37 3.98 5.54 -4.18
N ALA A 38 3.10 6.32 -3.56
CA ALA A 38 2.67 6.11 -2.18
C ALA A 38 2.01 4.74 -1.98
N ARG A 39 1.13 4.31 -2.90
CA ARG A 39 0.54 2.97 -2.90
C ARG A 39 1.62 1.89 -2.99
N THR A 40 2.58 2.03 -3.90
CA THR A 40 3.66 1.06 -4.09
C THR A 40 4.57 0.97 -2.85
N PHE A 41 4.85 2.12 -2.22
CA PHE A 41 5.60 2.16 -0.98
C PHE A 41 4.86 1.48 0.17
N ALA A 42 3.56 1.75 0.31
CA ALA A 42 2.69 1.06 1.26
C ALA A 42 2.69 -0.46 1.04
N CYS A 43 2.63 -0.93 -0.22
CA CYS A 43 2.73 -2.35 -0.56
C CYS A 43 4.07 -2.96 -0.09
N LEU A 44 5.18 -2.25 -0.26
CA LEU A 44 6.48 -2.69 0.27
C LEU A 44 6.44 -2.81 1.79
N LEU A 45 6.04 -1.75 2.48
CA LEU A 45 5.92 -1.71 3.95
C LEU A 45 5.03 -2.85 4.46
N TYR A 46 3.92 -3.12 3.79
CA TYR A 46 3.01 -4.20 4.14
C TYR A 46 3.66 -5.58 4.04
N THR A 47 4.48 -5.83 3.00
CA THR A 47 5.23 -7.10 2.88
C THR A 47 6.31 -7.26 3.94
N LEU A 48 6.81 -6.15 4.48
CA LEU A 48 7.79 -6.09 5.58
C LEU A 48 7.16 -6.04 6.97
N ASP A 49 5.85 -6.31 7.07
CA ASP A 49 5.07 -6.29 8.32
C ASP A 49 5.02 -4.94 9.04
N LYS A 50 5.28 -3.85 8.31
CA LYS A 50 5.17 -2.46 8.81
C LYS A 50 3.75 -1.94 8.62
N TRP A 51 2.77 -2.61 9.22
CA TRP A 51 1.35 -2.41 8.88
C TRP A 51 0.84 -1.00 9.17
N ASP A 52 1.16 -0.39 10.31
CA ASP A 52 0.70 0.97 10.62
C ASP A 52 1.17 1.99 9.58
N SER A 53 2.45 1.91 9.22
CA SER A 53 3.07 2.73 8.17
C SER A 53 2.44 2.46 6.79
N ALA A 54 2.17 1.19 6.46
CA ALA A 54 1.51 0.83 5.21
C ALA A 54 0.09 1.42 5.12
N LEU A 55 -0.68 1.32 6.21
CA LEU A 55 -2.04 1.87 6.27
C LEU A 55 -2.04 3.39 6.13
N TYR A 56 -1.08 4.09 6.74
CA TYR A 56 -0.91 5.52 6.55
C TYR A 56 -0.73 5.88 5.08
N TRP A 57 0.21 5.23 4.39
CA TRP A 57 0.49 5.53 2.99
C TRP A 57 -0.61 5.12 2.03
N TRP A 58 -1.35 4.04 2.30
CA TRP A 58 -2.58 3.75 1.55
C TRP A 58 -3.67 4.80 1.77
N ARG A 59 -3.83 5.33 2.98
CA ARG A 59 -4.80 6.41 3.24
C ARG A 59 -4.42 7.68 2.50
N PHE A 60 -3.14 8.02 2.49
CA PHE A 60 -2.61 9.13 1.69
C PHE A 60 -2.91 8.94 0.21
N ALA A 61 -2.53 7.80 -0.37
CA ALA A 61 -2.74 7.50 -1.79
C ALA A 61 -4.24 7.53 -2.15
N ALA A 62 -5.09 6.90 -1.34
CA ALA A 62 -6.54 6.91 -1.54
C ALA A 62 -7.14 8.32 -1.45
N GLY A 63 -6.67 9.14 -0.50
CA GLY A 63 -7.07 10.55 -0.38
C GLY A 63 -6.65 11.39 -1.59
N ALA A 64 -5.58 10.99 -2.28
CA ALA A 64 -5.09 11.60 -3.51
C ALA A 64 -5.66 10.95 -4.78
N GLY A 65 -6.69 10.10 -4.67
CA GLY A 65 -7.43 9.53 -5.80
C GLY A 65 -7.01 8.13 -6.25
N ASP A 66 -6.14 7.44 -5.51
CA ASP A 66 -5.71 6.09 -5.87
C ASP A 66 -6.76 5.03 -5.51
N GLU A 67 -7.39 4.44 -6.52
CA GLU A 67 -8.48 3.48 -6.36
C GLU A 67 -8.03 2.15 -5.77
N LEU A 68 -6.85 1.69 -6.17
CA LEU A 68 -6.28 0.44 -5.69
C LEU A 68 -5.87 0.56 -4.22
N ALA A 69 -5.36 1.71 -3.77
CA ALA A 69 -5.06 1.96 -2.37
C ALA A 69 -6.32 1.91 -1.49
N ALA A 70 -7.43 2.52 -1.93
CA ALA A 70 -8.71 2.41 -1.22
C ALA A 70 -9.20 0.96 -1.16
N HIS A 71 -9.04 0.19 -2.24
CA HIS A 71 -9.36 -1.23 -2.24
C HIS A 71 -8.49 -2.03 -1.26
N LEU A 72 -7.18 -1.79 -1.23
CA LEU A 72 -6.24 -2.45 -0.31
C LEU A 72 -6.59 -2.19 1.16
N LEU A 73 -7.00 -0.97 1.50
CA LEU A 73 -7.52 -0.63 2.83
C LEU A 73 -8.79 -1.43 3.16
N ALA A 74 -9.72 -1.55 2.21
CA ALA A 74 -10.94 -2.33 2.39
C ALA A 74 -10.65 -3.82 2.66
N VAL A 75 -9.70 -4.41 1.92
CA VAL A 75 -9.26 -5.79 2.10
C VAL A 75 -8.58 -5.95 3.47
N HIS A 76 -7.66 -5.06 3.84
CA HIS A 76 -7.00 -5.10 5.13
C HIS A 76 -7.99 -5.05 6.30
N HIS A 77 -8.89 -4.06 6.31
CA HIS A 77 -9.85 -3.89 7.40
C HIS A 77 -10.84 -5.05 7.50
N ALA A 78 -11.20 -5.67 6.36
CA ALA A 78 -11.99 -6.90 6.36
C ALA A 78 -11.24 -8.07 7.01
N ALA A 79 -9.91 -8.10 6.89
CA ALA A 79 -9.05 -9.13 7.43
C ALA A 79 -8.88 -9.04 8.96
N VAL A 80 -8.69 -7.83 9.48
CA VAL A 80 -8.46 -7.59 10.91
C VAL A 80 -9.76 -7.45 11.72
N GLY A 81 -10.93 -7.63 11.08
CA GLY A 81 -12.23 -7.66 11.74
C GLY A 81 -12.92 -6.29 11.91
N SER A 82 -12.34 -5.19 11.40
CA SER A 82 -13.00 -3.88 11.40
C SER A 82 -14.03 -3.78 10.28
N SER A 83 -15.23 -4.30 10.53
CA SER A 83 -16.28 -4.38 9.50
C SER A 83 -16.74 -3.00 9.00
N THR A 84 -16.70 -1.98 9.85
CA THR A 84 -17.10 -0.61 9.49
C THR A 84 -16.09 0.02 8.56
N ASP A 85 -14.80 0.01 8.90
CA ASP A 85 -13.75 0.55 8.03
C ASP A 85 -13.69 -0.20 6.70
N ALA A 86 -13.86 -1.52 6.73
CA ALA A 86 -13.92 -2.32 5.51
C ALA A 86 -15.04 -1.88 4.57
N ARG A 87 -16.23 -1.57 5.11
CA ARG A 87 -17.36 -1.07 4.31
C ARG A 87 -17.12 0.34 3.79
N VAL A 88 -16.55 1.23 4.62
CA VAL A 88 -16.23 2.61 4.23
C VAL A 88 -15.25 2.61 3.07
N TRP A 89 -14.10 1.96 3.22
CA TRP A 89 -13.08 1.93 2.16
C TRP A 89 -13.54 1.22 0.91
N ARG A 90 -14.36 0.16 1.03
CA ARG A 90 -14.98 -0.49 -0.14
C ARG A 90 -15.91 0.46 -0.89
N THR A 91 -16.64 1.29 -0.16
CA THR A 91 -17.56 2.28 -0.76
C THR A 91 -16.76 3.37 -1.47
N ILE A 92 -15.71 3.88 -0.83
CA ILE A 92 -14.79 4.87 -1.42
C ILE A 92 -14.17 4.31 -2.71
N ALA A 93 -13.59 3.10 -2.68
CA ALA A 93 -13.02 2.47 -3.87
C ALA A 93 -14.04 2.35 -5.02
N ARG A 94 -15.29 1.96 -4.72
CA ARG A 94 -16.36 1.88 -5.72
C ARG A 94 -16.78 3.24 -6.27
N MET A 95 -16.86 4.26 -5.43
CA MET A 95 -17.21 5.62 -5.86
C MET A 95 -16.16 6.19 -6.82
N MET A 96 -14.90 5.83 -6.63
CA MET A 96 -13.81 6.22 -7.55
C MET A 96 -13.74 5.31 -8.79
N GLY A 97 -14.59 4.28 -8.91
CA GLY A 97 -14.63 3.42 -10.09
C GLY A 97 -13.66 2.24 -10.05
N PHE A 98 -13.17 1.83 -8.88
CA PHE A 98 -12.26 0.70 -8.75
C PHE A 98 -12.82 -0.57 -9.41
N ALA A 99 -12.01 -1.14 -10.30
CA ALA A 99 -12.23 -2.43 -10.94
C ALA A 99 -10.89 -3.18 -11.01
N LEU A 100 -10.89 -4.45 -10.62
CA LEU A 100 -9.68 -5.27 -10.49
C LEU A 100 -8.91 -5.41 -11.82
N ASP A 101 -9.63 -5.61 -12.92
CA ASP A 101 -9.08 -5.75 -14.27
C ASP A 101 -8.48 -4.46 -14.82
N LEU A 102 -8.98 -3.30 -14.39
CA LEU A 102 -8.49 -1.99 -14.82
C LEU A 102 -7.35 -1.47 -13.94
N HIS A 103 -7.42 -1.67 -12.63
CA HIS A 103 -6.54 -0.97 -11.67
C HIS A 103 -5.47 -1.87 -11.06
N LEU A 104 -5.59 -3.20 -11.15
CA LEU A 104 -4.54 -4.09 -10.66
C LEU A 104 -3.42 -4.18 -11.72
N PRO A 105 -2.18 -3.80 -11.39
CA PRO A 105 -1.12 -3.77 -12.38
C PRO A 105 -0.67 -5.18 -12.74
N VAL A 106 -0.21 -5.37 -13.98
CA VAL A 106 0.23 -6.68 -14.47
C VAL A 106 1.63 -7.02 -13.92
N PRO A 107 1.80 -8.16 -13.21
CA PRO A 107 3.12 -8.63 -12.83
C PRO A 107 3.98 -8.94 -14.06
N ILE A 108 5.18 -8.39 -14.12
CA ILE A 108 6.16 -8.62 -15.19
C ILE A 108 7.43 -9.33 -14.69
N ARG A 109 7.54 -9.58 -13.38
CA ARG A 109 8.73 -10.19 -12.75
C ARG A 109 8.35 -11.33 -11.79
N GLY A 110 9.30 -12.25 -11.58
CA GLY A 110 9.15 -13.41 -10.69
C GLY A 110 9.41 -13.13 -9.21
N THR A 111 10.11 -12.06 -8.82
CA THR A 111 10.45 -11.74 -7.42
C THR A 111 10.28 -10.24 -7.13
N SER A 112 10.14 -9.87 -5.85
CA SER A 112 9.97 -8.48 -5.39
C SER A 112 11.24 -7.87 -4.77
N GLU A 113 12.40 -8.54 -4.87
CA GLU A 113 13.66 -8.13 -4.23
C GLU A 113 14.17 -6.74 -4.69
N LEU A 114 13.89 -6.35 -5.93
CA LEU A 114 14.27 -5.03 -6.46
C LEU A 114 13.63 -3.88 -5.67
N ALA A 115 12.39 -4.06 -5.19
CA ALA A 115 11.69 -3.08 -4.35
C ALA A 115 12.49 -2.74 -3.08
N GLN A 116 13.09 -3.77 -2.46
CA GLN A 116 13.89 -3.62 -1.26
C GLN A 116 15.26 -3.00 -1.56
N GLY A 117 15.79 -3.19 -2.79
CA GLY A 117 17.01 -2.53 -3.25
C GLY A 117 16.86 -1.01 -3.37
N PHE A 118 15.73 -0.55 -3.92
CA PHE A 118 15.41 0.88 -4.06
C PHE A 118 15.27 1.62 -2.73
N ALA A 119 14.89 0.93 -1.65
CA ALA A 119 14.80 1.52 -0.32
C ALA A 119 16.09 2.23 0.14
N ARG A 120 17.25 1.85 -0.39
CA ARG A 120 18.55 2.46 -0.05
C ARG A 120 18.72 3.89 -0.60
N SER A 121 17.97 4.27 -1.64
CA SER A 121 18.08 5.60 -2.25
C SER A 121 17.06 6.61 -1.72
N TRP A 122 16.22 6.23 -0.76
CA TRP A 122 15.21 7.13 -0.19
C TRP A 122 15.78 8.11 0.82
N ASP A 123 15.08 9.23 1.00
CA ASP A 123 15.42 10.22 2.02
C ASP A 123 15.29 9.68 3.45
N SER A 124 15.74 10.47 4.43
CA SER A 124 15.73 10.08 5.85
C SER A 124 14.33 9.87 6.41
N SER A 125 13.32 10.58 5.90
CA SER A 125 11.93 10.47 6.34
C SER A 125 11.38 9.09 5.96
N LEU A 126 11.45 8.72 4.69
CA LEU A 126 10.97 7.43 4.19
C LEU A 126 11.74 6.24 4.78
N GLN A 127 13.06 6.38 4.97
CA GLN A 127 13.87 5.38 5.66
C GLN A 127 13.43 5.12 7.10
N THR A 128 12.81 6.09 7.77
CA THR A 128 12.33 5.93 9.15
C THR A 128 11.20 4.90 9.22
N PHE A 129 10.29 4.90 8.25
CA PHE A 129 9.18 3.93 8.18
C PHE A 129 9.64 2.49 7.93
N LEU A 130 10.77 2.30 7.22
CA LEU A 130 11.36 0.97 7.03
C LEU A 130 11.98 0.43 8.32
N ARG A 131 12.58 1.30 9.13
CA ARG A 131 13.25 0.92 10.38
C ARG A 131 12.25 0.64 11.50
N GLN A 132 11.22 1.47 11.64
CA GLN A 132 10.25 1.37 12.73
C GLN A 132 9.13 0.38 12.40
N ASN A 133 8.55 -0.27 13.42
CA ASN A 133 7.37 -1.15 13.25
C ASN A 133 6.04 -0.41 13.42
N HIS A 134 6.08 0.77 14.02
CA HIS A 134 4.94 1.64 14.28
C HIS A 134 5.07 2.91 13.44
N LEU A 135 3.96 3.61 13.27
CA LEU A 135 3.95 4.91 12.61
C LEU A 135 4.85 5.90 13.39
N PRO A 136 5.73 6.67 12.72
CA PRO A 136 6.57 7.67 13.39
C PRO A 136 5.70 8.65 14.20
N ARG A 137 6.13 8.96 15.43
CA ARG A 137 5.35 9.79 16.38
C ARG A 137 5.00 11.16 15.82
N GLU A 138 5.86 11.72 14.97
CA GLU A 138 5.69 13.04 14.34
C GLU A 138 4.42 13.14 13.48
N LEU A 139 3.92 12.01 12.97
CA LEU A 139 2.71 11.95 12.15
C LEU A 139 1.43 11.66 12.94
N VAL A 140 1.56 11.31 14.23
CA VAL A 140 0.42 10.96 15.09
C VAL A 140 -0.15 12.22 15.78
N THR A 141 0.59 13.33 15.80
CA THR A 141 0.28 14.54 16.58
C THR A 141 -0.51 15.63 15.84
N HIS A 142 -1.14 15.33 14.71
CA HIS A 142 -1.92 16.31 13.92
C HIS A 142 -3.43 16.16 14.09
#